data_AF-A0A5C5XUK9-F1
#
_entry.id   AF-A0A5C5XUK9-F1
#
_cell.length_a   1.000
_cell.length_b   1.000
_cell.length_c   1.000
_cell.angle_alpha   90.00
_cell.angle_beta   90.00
_cell.angle_gamma   90.00
#
_symmetry.space_group_name_H-M   'P 1'
#
loop_
_entity.id
_entity.type
_entity.pdbx_description
1 polymer ?
#
loop_
_entity_poly.entity_id
_entity_poly.type
_entity_poly.pdbx_seq_one_letter_code
_entity_poly.pdbx_strand_id
1 'polypeptide(L)'
;MTVTKPATAIELPAHFDLRDYLPTAGEQAQGDCVAWAIAHVVYTCQVAQERRQQPLDSCDLFSPAFIRAQLRGDDDGLAVAQAIELVQRQGCATRATMPLSSCEVSPEARHEANRFRALRSERLTSLDQLKAGICDGCPVVLVVRMGGDFRCDAVNEHPYRWQNEADPRPGYHAVAAVGFDDRQAAVLLLNSWGTQWKDNGFCWAAYANFDRIDDEAWCAEAHRIGVKRSLPATLTMATADGERSQLRPIHRFQRRVIRHAADGKVYESGQLISPDQWAFDDIACNQTQLFALGRDQTVYRMNESPNGTSWTQLDRGPIADKKVTMIAGDRLSELWALTGDKKLFQYQEASEEWGLAALPDPAAKPIDLRTLANRVHVTTDDGRGYRHDPENGWADAF
;
A
#
# COMPACT_ATOMS: atom_id res chain seq x y z
N MET A 1 -26.67 -28.41 14.71
CA MET A 1 -25.73 -27.53 13.98
C MET A 1 -26.22 -26.11 14.15
N THR A 2 -25.57 -25.35 15.03
CA THR A 2 -25.82 -23.92 15.19
C THR A 2 -25.35 -23.19 13.94
N VAL A 3 -26.30 -22.73 13.13
CA VAL A 3 -26.01 -21.80 12.02
C VAL A 3 -25.54 -20.50 12.66
N THR A 4 -24.23 -20.25 12.60
CA THR A 4 -23.64 -18.99 13.04
C THR A 4 -24.25 -17.88 12.19
N LYS A 5 -24.85 -16.90 12.86
CA LYS A 5 -25.34 -15.67 12.25
C LYS A 5 -24.17 -15.01 11.49
N PRO A 6 -24.34 -14.57 10.23
CA PRO A 6 -23.26 -13.90 9.52
C PRO A 6 -22.82 -12.67 10.32
N ALA A 7 -21.51 -12.54 10.53
CA ALA A 7 -20.93 -11.41 11.26
C ALA A 7 -21.33 -10.10 10.57
N THR A 8 -21.99 -9.21 11.31
CA THR A 8 -22.50 -7.93 10.78
C THR A 8 -21.52 -6.77 10.96
N ALA A 9 -20.41 -6.97 11.66
CA ALA A 9 -19.41 -5.95 11.97
C ALA A 9 -17.98 -6.50 11.78
N ILE A 10 -17.06 -5.64 11.35
CA ILE A 10 -15.63 -5.96 11.34
C ILE A 10 -15.17 -5.92 12.79
N GLU A 11 -14.55 -7.00 13.25
CA GLU A 11 -13.76 -6.97 14.47
C GLU A 11 -12.32 -6.61 14.07
N LEU A 12 -11.90 -5.40 14.43
CA LEU A 12 -10.51 -4.97 14.22
C LEU A 12 -9.62 -5.67 15.26
N PRO A 13 -8.36 -5.99 14.94
CA PRO A 13 -7.43 -6.48 15.93
C PRO A 13 -7.23 -5.45 17.04
N ALA A 14 -7.04 -5.90 18.28
CA ALA A 14 -6.86 -5.01 19.43
C ALA A 14 -5.58 -4.15 19.37
N HIS A 15 -4.64 -4.50 18.48
CA HIS A 15 -3.48 -3.68 18.15
C HIS A 15 -3.09 -3.91 16.69
N PHE A 16 -2.49 -2.91 16.07
CA PHE A 16 -1.93 -3.01 14.73
C PHE A 16 -0.71 -2.09 14.60
N ASP A 17 0.30 -2.53 13.87
CA ASP A 17 1.59 -1.84 13.81
C ASP A 17 2.19 -1.97 12.40
N LEU A 18 2.56 -0.83 11.81
CA LEU A 18 3.16 -0.77 10.49
C LEU A 18 4.69 -0.62 10.51
N ARG A 19 5.34 -0.56 11.68
CA ARG A 19 6.77 -0.22 11.83
C ARG A 19 7.71 -1.06 10.97
N ASP A 20 7.38 -2.33 10.71
CA ASP A 20 8.17 -3.21 9.85
C ASP A 20 8.28 -2.73 8.38
N TYR A 21 7.43 -1.79 7.97
CA TYR A 21 7.40 -1.22 6.62
C TYR A 21 7.61 0.30 6.61
N LEU A 22 7.79 0.93 7.77
CA LEU A 22 8.01 2.38 7.84
C LEU A 22 9.46 2.73 7.53
N PRO A 23 9.71 3.91 6.92
CA PRO A 23 11.06 4.45 6.93
C PRO A 23 11.46 4.91 8.34
N THR A 24 12.76 5.12 8.54
CA THR A 24 13.25 5.94 9.65
C THR A 24 12.61 7.33 9.63
N ALA A 25 12.32 7.90 10.81
CA ALA A 25 11.77 9.25 10.93
C ALA A 25 12.58 10.26 10.13
N GLY A 26 11.88 11.01 9.28
CA GLY A 26 12.48 12.05 8.44
C GLY A 26 12.76 13.32 9.24
N GLU A 27 13.62 14.19 8.73
CA GLU A 27 13.91 15.48 9.34
C GLU A 27 13.57 16.60 8.34
N GLN A 28 12.38 17.17 8.50
CA GLN A 28 11.96 18.30 7.69
C GLN A 28 12.67 19.58 8.14
N ALA A 29 13.01 20.44 7.19
CA ALA A 29 13.65 21.73 7.45
C ALA A 29 12.81 22.93 7.00
N GLN A 30 11.61 22.68 6.45
CA GLN A 30 10.73 23.68 5.83
C GLN A 30 9.28 23.42 6.24
N GLY A 31 8.35 24.30 5.81
CA GLY A 31 6.90 24.16 5.99
C GLY A 31 6.26 23.03 5.16
N ASP A 32 6.96 21.91 4.93
CA ASP A 32 6.55 20.83 4.02
C ASP A 32 6.10 19.55 4.76
N CYS A 33 5.65 19.66 6.01
CA CYS A 33 5.20 18.53 6.83
C CYS A 33 4.19 17.61 6.10
N VAL A 34 3.28 18.20 5.33
CA VAL A 34 2.29 17.45 4.52
C VAL A 34 2.98 16.58 3.47
N ALA A 35 4.01 17.10 2.79
CA ALA A 35 4.77 16.33 1.83
C ALA A 35 5.54 15.18 2.50
N TRP A 36 6.05 15.39 3.72
CA TRP A 36 6.68 14.34 4.52
C TRP A 36 5.69 13.26 4.95
N ALA A 37 4.54 13.63 5.51
CA ALA A 37 3.52 12.66 5.91
C ALA A 37 3.05 11.80 4.71
N ILE A 38 2.82 12.43 3.55
CA ILE A 38 2.35 11.72 2.35
C ILE A 38 3.48 10.91 1.69
N ALA A 39 4.55 11.55 1.23
CA ALA A 39 5.58 10.87 0.46
C ALA A 39 6.45 9.99 1.36
N HIS A 40 7.05 10.57 2.41
CA HIS A 40 8.00 9.82 3.22
C HIS A 40 7.32 8.69 3.97
N VAL A 41 6.15 8.91 4.59
CA VAL A 41 5.51 7.87 5.41
C VAL A 41 4.50 7.03 4.62
N VAL A 42 3.42 7.64 4.12
CA VAL A 42 2.27 6.90 3.55
C VAL A 42 2.65 6.11 2.29
N TYR A 43 3.38 6.74 1.38
CA TYR A 43 3.82 6.15 0.12
C TYR A 43 4.85 5.04 0.34
N THR A 44 5.95 5.39 1.01
CA THR A 44 7.02 4.42 1.35
C THR A 44 6.45 3.20 2.06
N CYS A 45 5.59 3.37 3.06
CA CYS A 45 5.04 2.26 3.82
C CYS A 45 4.20 1.30 2.96
N GLN A 46 3.33 1.85 2.10
CA GLN A 46 2.47 1.02 1.26
C GLN A 46 3.26 0.28 0.18
N VAL A 47 4.26 0.93 -0.42
CA VAL A 47 5.10 0.29 -1.43
C VAL A 47 6.07 -0.71 -0.79
N ALA A 48 6.57 -0.44 0.41
CA ALA A 48 7.37 -1.39 1.20
C ALA A 48 6.56 -2.66 1.56
N GLN A 49 5.28 -2.52 1.90
CA GLN A 49 4.37 -3.66 2.08
C GLN A 49 4.21 -4.48 0.79
N GLU A 50 3.97 -3.81 -0.35
CA GLU A 50 3.85 -4.48 -1.65
C GLU A 50 5.14 -5.21 -2.04
N ARG A 51 6.30 -4.63 -1.74
CA ARG A 51 7.64 -5.22 -1.98
C ARG A 51 8.09 -6.21 -0.90
N ARG A 52 7.36 -6.28 0.22
CA ARG A 52 7.64 -7.14 1.38
C ARG A 52 9.04 -6.94 1.97
N GLN A 53 9.48 -5.70 2.06
CA GLN A 53 10.80 -5.37 2.60
C GLN A 53 10.75 -4.09 3.43
N GLN A 54 11.74 -3.94 4.31
CA GLN A 54 11.97 -2.65 4.96
C GLN A 54 12.51 -1.64 3.93
N PRO A 55 12.00 -0.40 3.94
CA PRO A 55 12.44 0.63 3.00
C PRO A 55 13.75 1.27 3.48
N LEU A 56 14.89 0.71 3.06
CA LEU A 56 16.22 1.17 3.46
C LEU A 56 16.92 1.97 2.35
N ASP A 57 16.68 1.61 1.10
CA ASP A 57 17.36 2.21 -0.05
C ASP A 57 16.59 3.43 -0.59
N SER A 58 17.28 4.31 -1.30
CA SER A 58 16.67 5.52 -1.90
C SER A 58 15.54 5.21 -2.88
N CYS A 59 15.52 4.01 -3.46
CA CYS A 59 14.49 3.54 -4.39
C CYS A 59 13.25 2.97 -3.68
N ASP A 60 13.31 2.76 -2.37
CA ASP A 60 12.16 2.41 -1.54
C ASP A 60 11.55 3.63 -0.84
N LEU A 61 12.37 4.65 -0.58
CA LEU A 61 11.97 5.87 0.09
C LEU A 61 11.36 6.87 -0.89
N PHE A 62 10.10 7.25 -0.69
CA PHE A 62 9.44 8.27 -1.51
C PHE A 62 9.83 9.69 -1.08
N SER A 63 9.86 10.61 -2.05
CA SER A 63 10.49 11.92 -1.87
C SER A 63 9.49 13.05 -1.60
N PRO A 64 9.49 13.66 -0.41
CA PRO A 64 8.75 14.89 -0.13
C PRO A 64 9.12 16.04 -1.07
N ALA A 65 10.37 16.07 -1.55
CA ALA A 65 10.83 17.07 -2.50
C ALA A 65 10.06 17.01 -3.83
N PHE A 66 9.54 15.85 -4.24
CA PHE A 66 8.71 15.71 -5.44
C PHE A 66 7.41 16.51 -5.31
N ILE A 67 6.71 16.39 -4.18
CA ILE A 67 5.47 17.14 -3.91
C ILE A 67 5.79 18.63 -3.77
N ARG A 68 6.78 18.96 -2.93
CA ARG A 68 7.17 20.34 -2.63
C ARG A 68 7.56 21.12 -3.87
N ALA A 69 8.37 20.55 -4.76
CA ALA A 69 8.84 21.22 -5.97
C ALA A 69 7.69 21.64 -6.92
N GLN A 70 6.52 21.00 -6.81
CA GLN A 70 5.37 21.23 -7.70
C GLN A 70 4.26 22.06 -7.06
N LEU A 71 4.22 22.14 -5.74
CA LEU A 71 3.20 22.88 -4.99
C LEU A 71 3.77 24.07 -4.24
N ARG A 72 4.95 24.57 -4.64
CA ARG A 72 5.53 25.77 -4.04
C ARG A 72 4.51 26.92 -4.10
N GLY A 73 3.88 27.19 -2.97
CA GLY A 73 3.34 28.50 -2.63
C GLY A 73 4.36 29.28 -1.81
N ASP A 74 4.10 30.57 -1.60
CA ASP A 74 4.82 31.39 -0.61
C ASP A 74 4.84 30.64 0.74
N ASP A 75 5.90 30.82 1.54
CA ASP A 75 6.40 30.02 2.68
C ASP A 75 5.41 29.52 3.79
N ASP A 76 4.09 29.60 3.60
CA ASP A 76 2.99 29.28 4.52
C ASP A 76 2.55 27.79 4.57
N GLY A 77 3.32 26.90 3.92
CA GLY A 77 3.10 25.46 3.94
C GLY A 77 2.12 24.93 2.87
N LEU A 78 1.75 23.65 2.98
CA LEU A 78 0.99 22.94 1.95
C LEU A 78 -0.39 22.53 2.44
N ALA A 79 -1.45 22.82 1.66
CA ALA A 79 -2.77 22.27 1.92
C ALA A 79 -2.80 20.77 1.59
N VAL A 80 -3.32 19.94 2.52
CA VAL A 80 -3.38 18.48 2.34
C VAL A 80 -4.17 18.09 1.09
N ALA A 81 -5.28 18.78 0.82
CA ALA A 81 -6.10 18.54 -0.37
C ALA A 81 -5.31 18.71 -1.68
N GLN A 82 -4.51 19.77 -1.81
CA GLN A 82 -3.70 20.02 -3.00
C GLN A 82 -2.62 18.95 -3.19
N ALA A 83 -1.99 18.51 -2.09
CA ALA A 83 -1.02 17.42 -2.11
C ALA A 83 -1.66 16.09 -2.53
N ILE A 84 -2.86 15.78 -2.02
CA ILE A 84 -3.64 14.61 -2.42
C ILE A 84 -3.98 14.66 -3.92
N GLU A 85 -4.49 15.78 -4.42
CA GLU A 85 -4.82 15.96 -5.84
C GLU A 85 -3.58 15.79 -6.74
N LEU A 86 -2.43 16.30 -6.30
CA LEU A 86 -1.16 16.11 -7.01
C LEU A 86 -0.81 14.64 -7.13
N VAL A 87 -0.81 13.89 -6.01
CA VAL A 87 -0.38 12.49 -6.01
C VAL A 87 -1.41 11.56 -6.66
N GLN A 88 -2.67 11.94 -6.74
CA GLN A 88 -3.67 11.25 -7.57
C GLN A 88 -3.38 11.47 -9.07
N ARG A 89 -3.06 12.70 -9.47
CA ARG A 89 -2.81 13.04 -10.88
C ARG A 89 -1.44 12.55 -11.39
N GLN A 90 -0.41 12.62 -10.56
CA GLN A 90 0.98 12.43 -10.96
C GLN A 90 1.70 11.30 -10.21
N GLY A 91 1.18 10.89 -9.06
CA GLY A 91 1.88 10.00 -8.13
C GLY A 91 3.02 10.70 -7.40
N CYS A 92 4.02 9.94 -6.96
CA CYS A 92 5.18 10.45 -6.25
C CYS A 92 6.44 9.68 -6.64
N ALA A 93 7.56 10.37 -6.79
CA ALA A 93 8.84 9.77 -7.14
C ALA A 93 9.61 9.29 -5.90
N THR A 94 10.52 8.34 -6.10
CA THR A 94 11.43 7.88 -5.05
C THR A 94 12.59 8.85 -4.85
N ARG A 95 13.35 8.71 -3.78
CA ARG A 95 14.57 9.49 -3.54
C ARG A 95 15.70 9.14 -4.51
N ALA A 96 15.61 8.00 -5.21
CA ALA A 96 16.57 7.62 -6.24
C ALA A 96 16.50 8.56 -7.46
N THR A 97 15.28 8.92 -7.90
CA THR A 97 15.08 9.85 -9.03
C THR A 97 14.81 11.29 -8.59
N MET A 98 14.35 11.49 -7.35
CA MET A 98 14.09 12.80 -6.75
C MET A 98 14.78 12.94 -5.38
N PRO A 99 16.11 13.16 -5.32
CA PRO A 99 16.80 13.44 -4.07
C PRO A 99 16.17 14.59 -3.27
N LEU A 100 16.30 14.57 -1.94
CA LEU A 100 15.69 15.60 -1.08
C LEU A 100 16.20 17.03 -1.37
N SER A 101 17.44 17.14 -1.84
CA SER A 101 18.07 18.41 -2.25
C SER A 101 17.51 18.98 -3.55
N SER A 102 16.75 18.20 -4.32
CA SER A 102 16.21 18.64 -5.61
C SER A 102 15.15 19.72 -5.43
N CYS A 103 15.21 20.71 -6.32
CA CYS A 103 14.27 21.84 -6.34
C CYS A 103 13.30 21.81 -7.52
N GLU A 104 13.60 21.01 -8.55
CA GLU A 104 12.82 20.84 -9.77
C GLU A 104 12.59 19.35 -10.05
N VAL A 105 11.49 19.03 -10.73
CA VAL A 105 11.13 17.65 -11.08
C VAL A 105 11.65 17.32 -12.48
N SER A 106 12.59 16.37 -12.57
CA SER A 106 13.10 15.89 -13.85
C SER A 106 12.07 15.05 -14.62
N PRO A 107 12.23 14.85 -15.93
CA PRO A 107 11.40 13.92 -16.69
C PRO A 107 11.39 12.52 -16.09
N GLU A 108 12.54 12.00 -15.67
CA GLU A 108 12.71 10.66 -15.11
C GLU A 108 11.91 10.50 -13.81
N ALA A 109 11.99 11.48 -12.90
CA ALA A 109 11.20 11.49 -11.67
C ALA A 109 9.69 11.54 -11.95
N ARG A 110 9.26 12.31 -12.95
CA ARG A 110 7.85 12.39 -13.34
C ARG A 110 7.34 11.09 -13.96
N HIS A 111 8.16 10.42 -14.77
CA HIS A 111 7.86 9.10 -15.32
C HIS A 111 7.77 8.06 -14.22
N GLU A 112 8.70 8.06 -13.27
CA GLU A 112 8.65 7.18 -12.12
C GLU A 112 7.38 7.39 -11.30
N ALA A 113 7.09 8.64 -10.94
CA ALA A 113 5.94 9.00 -10.13
C ALA A 113 4.62 8.48 -10.70
N ASN A 114 4.47 8.50 -12.02
CA ASN A 114 3.26 8.06 -12.70
C ASN A 114 2.84 6.62 -12.36
N ARG A 115 3.81 5.77 -12.03
CA ARG A 115 3.60 4.35 -11.66
C ARG A 115 2.99 4.19 -10.27
N PHE A 116 3.14 5.21 -9.42
CA PHE A 116 2.70 5.21 -8.03
C PHE A 116 1.58 6.25 -7.80
N ARG A 117 0.64 6.38 -8.73
CA ARG A 117 -0.52 7.26 -8.52
C ARG A 117 -1.37 6.77 -7.36
N ALA A 118 -1.80 7.69 -6.50
CA ALA A 118 -2.77 7.38 -5.47
C ALA A 118 -4.09 6.97 -6.13
N LEU A 119 -4.61 5.81 -5.72
CA LEU A 119 -5.80 5.18 -6.30
C LEU A 119 -7.08 5.56 -5.55
N ARG A 120 -6.94 5.92 -4.28
CA ARG A 120 -8.05 6.35 -3.42
C ARG A 120 -7.57 7.41 -2.44
N SER A 121 -8.49 8.31 -2.09
CA SER A 121 -8.35 9.19 -0.93
C SER A 121 -9.70 9.26 -0.21
N GLU A 122 -9.65 9.37 1.11
CA GLU A 122 -10.83 9.49 1.96
C GLU A 122 -10.49 10.37 3.15
N ARG A 123 -11.37 11.33 3.46
CA ARG A 123 -11.30 12.08 4.71
C ARG A 123 -12.02 11.28 5.80
N LEU A 124 -11.31 11.03 6.89
CA LEU A 124 -11.82 10.27 8.03
C LEU A 124 -12.34 11.23 9.09
N THR A 125 -13.42 10.84 9.77
CA THR A 125 -14.10 11.70 10.76
C THR A 125 -14.22 11.03 12.14
N SER A 126 -13.67 9.83 12.32
CA SER A 126 -13.73 9.08 13.58
C SER A 126 -12.49 8.23 13.82
N LEU A 127 -12.24 7.90 15.09
CA LEU A 127 -11.19 6.97 15.51
C LEU A 127 -11.35 5.57 14.89
N ASP A 128 -12.58 5.07 14.74
CA ASP A 128 -12.83 3.75 14.15
C ASP A 128 -12.43 3.70 12.66
N GLN A 129 -12.73 4.76 11.91
CA GLN A 129 -12.28 4.89 10.52
C GLN A 129 -10.75 5.01 10.44
N LEU A 130 -10.12 5.73 11.36
CA LEU A 130 -8.66 5.83 11.46
C LEU A 130 -8.03 4.45 11.68
N LYS A 131 -8.53 3.69 12.67
CA LYS A 131 -8.06 2.31 12.94
C LYS A 131 -8.27 1.39 11.74
N ALA A 132 -9.44 1.45 11.10
CA ALA A 132 -9.72 0.67 9.89
C ALA A 132 -8.74 1.01 8.76
N GLY A 133 -8.44 2.30 8.55
CA GLY A 133 -7.44 2.75 7.58
C GLY A 133 -6.05 2.16 7.83
N ILE A 134 -5.63 2.14 9.10
CA ILE A 134 -4.35 1.53 9.54
C ILE A 134 -4.35 0.02 9.30
N CYS A 135 -5.42 -0.70 9.68
CA CYS A 135 -5.55 -2.15 9.48
C CYS A 135 -5.56 -2.54 7.99
N ASP A 136 -6.02 -1.66 7.12
CA ASP A 136 -5.92 -1.86 5.67
C ASP A 136 -4.48 -1.67 5.14
N GLY A 137 -3.52 -1.44 6.03
CA GLY A 137 -2.12 -1.23 5.74
C GLY A 137 -1.82 0.17 5.19
N CYS A 138 -2.66 1.16 5.46
CA CYS A 138 -2.43 2.54 5.05
C CYS A 138 -2.12 3.41 6.29
N PRO A 139 -0.92 4.01 6.39
CA PRO A 139 -0.76 5.13 7.31
C PRO A 139 -1.79 6.23 6.99
N VAL A 140 -2.29 6.89 8.02
CA VAL A 140 -3.29 7.96 7.90
C VAL A 140 -2.58 9.29 8.14
N VAL A 141 -2.68 10.23 7.19
CA VAL A 141 -2.16 11.59 7.36
C VAL A 141 -3.06 12.34 8.32
N LEU A 142 -2.49 12.89 9.38
CA LEU A 142 -3.20 13.70 10.35
C LEU A 142 -2.69 15.13 10.31
N VAL A 143 -3.59 16.10 10.37
CA VAL A 143 -3.27 17.50 10.66
C VAL A 143 -3.62 17.75 12.11
N VAL A 144 -2.61 17.96 12.94
CA VAL A 144 -2.76 18.10 14.40
C VAL A 144 -2.29 19.48 14.87
N ARG A 145 -2.85 19.94 15.99
CA ARG A 145 -2.39 21.16 16.65
C ARG A 145 -1.03 20.92 17.31
N MET A 146 -0.11 21.83 17.03
CA MET A 146 1.30 21.75 17.42
C MET A 146 1.62 22.74 18.55
N GLY A 147 1.03 22.54 19.73
CA GLY A 147 1.26 23.32 20.94
C GLY A 147 2.05 22.55 22.01
N GLY A 148 2.54 23.28 23.02
CA GLY A 148 2.93 22.74 24.34
C GLY A 148 3.70 21.43 24.35
N ASP A 149 3.16 20.40 25.03
CA ASP A 149 3.86 19.15 25.32
C ASP A 149 4.08 18.28 24.06
N PHE A 150 3.29 18.51 23.01
CA PHE A 150 3.48 17.82 21.74
C PHE A 150 4.84 18.16 21.12
N ARG A 151 5.25 19.44 21.22
CA ARG A 151 6.55 19.91 20.74
C ARG A 151 7.71 19.56 21.67
N CYS A 152 7.43 19.25 22.93
CA CYS A 152 8.45 19.05 23.94
C CYS A 152 9.07 17.64 23.85
N ASP A 153 10.39 17.55 23.68
CA ASP A 153 11.13 16.27 23.66
C ASP A 153 11.18 15.57 25.03
N ALA A 154 11.00 16.32 26.12
CA ALA A 154 11.15 15.80 27.49
C ALA A 154 9.94 14.98 27.98
N VAL A 155 8.81 15.00 27.25
CA VAL A 155 7.56 14.34 27.66
C VAL A 155 7.31 13.11 26.79
N ASN A 156 7.82 11.95 27.23
CA ASN A 156 7.62 10.65 26.58
C ASN A 156 6.90 9.62 27.46
N GLU A 157 6.72 9.91 28.74
CA GLU A 157 6.05 9.00 29.67
C GLU A 157 4.53 9.22 29.54
N HIS A 158 3.84 8.19 29.04
CA HIS A 158 2.40 8.13 28.71
C HIS A 158 1.99 8.66 27.31
N PRO A 159 0.88 8.14 26.74
CA PRO A 159 0.34 8.68 25.51
C PRO A 159 0.01 10.16 25.67
N TYR A 160 0.50 10.98 24.74
CA TYR A 160 0.22 12.39 24.66
C TYR A 160 -1.30 12.63 24.62
N ARG A 161 -1.78 13.42 25.58
CA ARG A 161 -3.20 13.77 25.72
C ARG A 161 -3.32 15.28 25.68
N TRP A 162 -3.98 15.80 24.65
CA TRP A 162 -4.18 17.23 24.51
C TRP A 162 -5.22 17.73 25.52
N GLN A 163 -4.87 18.74 26.30
CA GLN A 163 -5.73 19.32 27.35
C GLN A 163 -6.09 20.78 27.02
N ASN A 164 -6.38 21.07 25.75
CA ASN A 164 -6.70 22.42 25.28
C ASN A 164 -5.67 23.46 25.75
N GLU A 165 -4.40 23.15 25.49
CA GLU A 165 -3.27 23.96 25.92
C GLU A 165 -3.45 25.42 25.51
N ALA A 166 -3.21 26.34 26.45
CA ALA A 166 -3.39 27.78 26.25
C ALA A 166 -2.31 28.43 25.36
N ASP A 167 -1.59 27.65 24.55
CA ASP A 167 -0.53 28.16 23.67
C ASP A 167 -1.13 29.19 22.71
N PRO A 168 -0.67 30.46 22.74
CA PRO A 168 -1.21 31.52 21.89
C PRO A 168 -0.82 31.36 20.40
N ARG A 169 -0.02 30.35 20.05
CA ARG A 169 0.42 30.06 18.67
C ARG A 169 0.12 28.63 18.25
N PRO A 170 -1.15 28.16 18.23
CA PRO A 170 -1.43 26.82 17.74
C PRO A 170 -1.24 26.80 16.21
N GLY A 171 -0.02 26.48 15.78
CA GLY A 171 0.24 26.07 14.42
C GLY A 171 -0.34 24.67 14.17
N TYR A 172 -0.62 24.36 12.92
CA TYR A 172 -0.96 23.01 12.50
C TYR A 172 0.29 22.30 12.00
N HIS A 173 0.31 20.98 12.20
CA HIS A 173 1.39 20.12 11.76
C HIS A 173 0.84 18.84 11.17
N ALA A 174 1.46 18.36 10.09
CA ALA A 174 1.11 17.08 9.51
C ALA A 174 2.01 15.96 10.03
N VAL A 175 1.40 14.89 10.52
CA VAL A 175 2.07 13.64 10.96
C VAL A 175 1.34 12.44 10.36
N ALA A 176 1.87 11.24 10.53
CA ALA A 176 1.21 10.02 10.09
C ALA A 176 0.86 9.12 11.28
N ALA A 177 -0.39 8.68 11.37
CA ALA A 177 -0.78 7.57 12.24
C ALA A 177 -0.42 6.24 11.56
N VAL A 178 0.32 5.41 12.28
CA VAL A 178 0.98 4.21 11.74
C VAL A 178 0.72 2.95 12.56
N GLY A 179 -0.05 3.06 13.63
CA GLY A 179 -0.42 1.93 14.48
C GLY A 179 -1.39 2.35 15.57
N PHE A 180 -1.89 1.38 16.33
CA PHE A 180 -2.67 1.62 17.54
C PHE A 180 -2.57 0.44 18.50
N ASP A 181 -2.86 0.68 19.77
CA ASP A 181 -2.95 -0.33 20.81
C ASP A 181 -4.11 0.00 21.76
N ASP A 182 -5.14 -0.86 21.78
CA ASP A 182 -6.32 -0.69 22.62
C ASP A 182 -6.00 -0.81 24.11
N ARG A 183 -4.95 -1.54 24.50
CA ARG A 183 -4.53 -1.63 25.91
C ARG A 183 -3.96 -0.30 26.41
N GLN A 184 -3.30 0.44 25.52
CA GLN A 184 -2.77 1.79 25.79
C GLN A 184 -3.82 2.88 25.56
N ALA A 185 -4.94 2.54 24.89
CA ALA A 185 -5.92 3.48 24.39
C ALA A 185 -5.26 4.61 23.57
N ALA A 186 -4.36 4.25 22.66
CA ALA A 186 -3.54 5.22 21.93
C ALA A 186 -3.26 4.82 20.47
N VAL A 187 -3.05 5.84 19.64
CA VAL A 187 -2.61 5.77 18.24
C VAL A 187 -1.10 6.06 18.21
N LEU A 188 -0.33 5.24 17.49
CA LEU A 188 1.09 5.46 17.25
C LEU A 188 1.26 6.42 16.07
N LEU A 189 2.03 7.48 16.28
CA LEU A 189 2.33 8.50 15.29
C LEU A 189 3.80 8.43 14.90
N LEU A 190 4.09 8.64 13.62
CA LEU A 190 5.43 8.91 13.09
C LEU A 190 5.48 10.37 12.63
N ASN A 191 6.46 11.11 13.17
CA ASN A 191 6.70 12.52 12.85
C ASN A 191 7.86 12.68 11.86
N SER A 192 8.07 13.90 11.41
CA SER A 192 9.11 14.33 10.48
C SER A 192 10.08 15.34 11.11
N TRP A 193 10.40 15.19 12.40
CA TRP A 193 11.39 16.01 13.14
C TRP A 193 12.64 15.24 13.56
N GLY A 194 12.96 14.18 12.83
CA GLY A 194 14.14 13.35 13.06
C GLY A 194 13.97 12.36 14.20
N THR A 195 14.97 11.50 14.36
CA THR A 195 14.98 10.43 15.38
C THR A 195 15.26 10.94 16.79
N GLN A 196 15.76 12.17 16.93
CA GLN A 196 15.98 12.78 18.25
C GLN A 196 14.69 13.27 18.89
N TRP A 197 13.62 13.46 18.10
CA TRP A 197 12.31 13.80 18.63
C TRP A 197 11.67 12.58 19.29
N LYS A 198 11.39 12.70 20.60
CA LYS A 198 10.70 11.69 21.41
C LYS A 198 11.28 10.27 21.26
N ASP A 199 10.45 9.26 21.03
CA ASP A 199 10.89 7.87 20.88
C ASP A 199 11.26 7.59 19.42
N ASN A 200 12.48 7.95 19.01
CA ASN A 200 13.00 7.68 17.67
C ASN A 200 12.12 8.27 16.53
N GLY A 201 11.50 9.42 16.78
CA GLY A 201 10.55 10.07 15.87
C GLY A 201 9.09 9.63 16.06
N PHE A 202 8.81 8.75 17.01
CA PHE A 202 7.47 8.26 17.31
C PHE A 202 6.87 8.91 18.57
N CYS A 203 5.54 8.95 18.60
CA CYS A 203 4.77 9.40 19.75
C CYS A 203 3.44 8.63 19.82
N TRP A 204 3.05 8.20 21.01
CA TRP A 204 1.70 7.68 21.24
C TRP A 204 0.77 8.85 21.55
N ALA A 205 -0.35 8.97 20.82
CA ALA A 205 -1.40 9.95 21.10
C ALA A 205 -2.65 9.24 21.63
N ALA A 206 -3.19 9.72 22.76
CA ALA A 206 -4.36 9.12 23.39
C ALA A 206 -5.59 9.17 22.47
N TYR A 207 -6.44 8.14 22.52
CA TYR A 207 -7.70 8.05 21.76
C TYR A 207 -8.62 9.25 21.97
N ALA A 208 -8.64 9.82 23.17
CA ALA A 208 -9.44 11.01 23.47
C ALA A 208 -9.09 12.23 22.59
N ASN A 209 -7.89 12.29 22.02
CA ASN A 209 -7.55 13.36 21.09
C ASN A 209 -8.26 13.23 19.73
N PHE A 210 -8.92 12.09 19.47
CA PHE A 210 -9.66 11.76 18.25
C PHE A 210 -11.17 11.57 18.49
N ASP A 211 -11.68 11.98 19.67
CA ASP A 211 -13.13 11.98 19.96
C ASP A 211 -13.91 12.87 18.97
N ARG A 212 -13.26 13.91 18.45
CA ARG A 212 -13.68 14.74 17.33
C ARG A 212 -12.51 14.91 16.36
N ILE A 213 -12.81 14.96 15.07
CA ILE A 213 -11.83 15.30 14.01
C ILE A 213 -12.40 16.49 13.23
N ASP A 214 -12.05 17.69 13.66
CA ASP A 214 -12.50 18.97 13.11
C ASP A 214 -11.61 20.12 13.58
N ASP A 215 -11.80 21.31 13.00
CA ASP A 215 -10.95 22.48 13.24
C ASP A 215 -10.92 22.95 14.70
N GLU A 216 -11.83 22.49 15.58
CA GLU A 216 -11.85 22.82 17.01
C GLU A 216 -11.12 21.77 17.87
N ALA A 217 -10.90 20.57 17.34
CA ALA A 217 -10.25 19.47 18.02
C ALA A 217 -8.72 19.53 17.94
N TRP A 218 -8.03 18.60 18.63
CA TRP A 218 -6.59 18.44 18.48
C TRP A 218 -6.21 17.96 17.08
N CYS A 219 -6.95 16.99 16.55
CA CYS A 219 -6.81 16.52 15.18
C CYS A 219 -7.83 17.26 14.29
N ALA A 220 -7.35 18.19 13.46
CA ALA A 220 -8.21 18.97 12.57
C ALA A 220 -8.62 18.19 11.31
N GLU A 221 -7.70 17.39 10.78
CA GLU A 221 -7.96 16.58 9.60
C GLU A 221 -7.32 15.20 9.71
N ALA A 222 -7.99 14.19 9.15
CA ALA A 222 -7.45 12.85 8.99
C ALA A 222 -7.74 12.38 7.56
N HIS A 223 -6.71 11.90 6.86
CA HIS A 223 -6.80 11.51 5.46
C HIS A 223 -6.15 10.17 5.23
N ARG A 224 -6.94 9.24 4.72
CA ARG A 224 -6.44 7.98 4.20
C ARG A 224 -6.10 8.15 2.72
N ILE A 225 -4.89 7.77 2.32
CA ILE A 225 -4.45 7.79 0.93
C ILE A 225 -3.98 6.38 0.58
N GLY A 226 -4.59 5.76 -0.43
CA GLY A 226 -4.22 4.42 -0.88
C GLY A 226 -3.41 4.45 -2.15
N VAL A 227 -2.15 4.02 -2.09
CA VAL A 227 -1.24 3.89 -3.26
C VAL A 227 -1.30 2.47 -3.80
N LYS A 228 -1.41 1.48 -2.89
CA LYS A 228 -1.61 0.10 -3.28
C LYS A 228 -3.00 -0.13 -3.86
N ARG A 229 -3.08 -0.96 -4.91
CA ARG A 229 -4.36 -1.59 -5.23
C ARG A 229 -4.76 -2.34 -3.96
N SER A 230 -5.98 -2.15 -3.48
CA SER A 230 -6.46 -2.99 -2.38
C SER A 230 -6.29 -4.46 -2.78
N LEU A 231 -6.34 -5.40 -1.81
CA LEU A 231 -6.75 -6.77 -2.12
C LEU A 231 -7.86 -6.67 -3.19
N PRO A 232 -7.69 -7.30 -4.36
CA PRO A 232 -8.39 -6.87 -5.55
C PRO A 232 -9.88 -6.72 -5.31
N ALA A 233 -10.34 -5.53 -5.67
CA ALA A 233 -11.62 -5.02 -5.24
C ALA A 233 -12.81 -5.86 -5.71
N THR A 234 -12.63 -6.76 -6.67
CA THR A 234 -13.62 -7.80 -6.95
C THR A 234 -12.97 -8.95 -7.72
N LEU A 235 -12.80 -10.10 -7.08
CA LEU A 235 -12.73 -11.37 -7.77
C LEU A 235 -14.14 -11.69 -8.29
N THR A 236 -14.40 -11.40 -9.57
CA THR A 236 -15.65 -11.80 -10.23
C THR A 236 -15.34 -12.92 -11.21
N MET A 237 -15.78 -14.13 -10.91
CA MET A 237 -15.91 -15.19 -11.91
C MET A 237 -17.36 -15.17 -12.40
N ALA A 238 -17.55 -15.02 -13.70
CA ALA A 238 -18.85 -15.09 -14.35
C ALA A 238 -18.75 -15.94 -15.62
N THR A 239 -19.70 -16.85 -15.81
CA THR A 239 -19.96 -17.50 -17.10
C THR A 239 -20.74 -16.53 -17.98
N ALA A 240 -20.36 -16.43 -19.25
CA ALA A 240 -21.28 -15.92 -20.27
C ALA A 240 -22.25 -17.06 -20.62
N ASP A 241 -23.54 -16.85 -20.42
CA ASP A 241 -24.59 -17.79 -20.84
C ASP A 241 -24.71 -17.75 -22.37
N GLY A 242 -24.47 -18.90 -23.01
CA GLY A 242 -24.77 -19.16 -24.42
C GLY A 242 -25.33 -20.58 -24.55
N GLU A 243 -26.48 -20.72 -25.19
CA GLU A 243 -27.39 -21.86 -25.06
C GLU A 243 -26.83 -23.24 -25.50
N ARG A 244 -27.15 -24.23 -24.65
CA ARG A 244 -27.47 -25.65 -24.89
C ARG A 244 -26.58 -26.45 -25.86
N SER A 245 -25.79 -27.35 -25.26
CA SER A 245 -25.63 -28.71 -25.79
C SER A 245 -26.13 -29.72 -24.76
N GLN A 246 -27.07 -30.57 -25.19
CA GLN A 246 -27.54 -31.72 -24.42
C GLN A 246 -26.43 -32.76 -24.40
N LEU A 247 -25.76 -32.92 -23.26
CA LEU A 247 -25.19 -34.17 -22.72
C LEU A 247 -24.27 -33.81 -21.53
N ARG A 248 -24.53 -34.45 -20.38
CA ARG A 248 -23.82 -34.46 -19.07
C ARG A 248 -24.45 -33.62 -17.94
N PRO A 249 -24.30 -34.05 -16.67
CA PRO A 249 -25.11 -33.55 -15.56
C PRO A 249 -24.80 -32.08 -15.27
N ILE A 250 -25.85 -31.31 -15.02
CA ILE A 250 -25.76 -29.93 -14.57
C ILE A 250 -25.27 -29.94 -13.12
N HIS A 251 -23.98 -29.69 -12.91
CA HIS A 251 -23.42 -29.44 -11.59
C HIS A 251 -23.56 -27.96 -11.27
N ARG A 252 -24.39 -27.61 -10.27
CA ARG A 252 -24.52 -26.24 -9.79
C ARG A 252 -23.23 -25.84 -9.08
N PHE A 253 -22.50 -24.90 -9.69
CA PHE A 253 -21.32 -24.27 -9.12
C PHE A 253 -21.67 -23.41 -7.90
N GLN A 254 -20.74 -23.27 -6.95
CA GLN A 254 -20.82 -22.27 -5.90
C GLN A 254 -19.84 -21.13 -6.22
N ARG A 255 -20.40 -20.00 -6.67
CA ARG A 255 -19.68 -18.76 -6.95
C ARG A 255 -19.09 -18.19 -5.65
N ARG A 256 -17.77 -18.01 -5.56
CA ARG A 256 -17.13 -17.22 -4.49
C ARG A 256 -16.83 -15.83 -5.02
N VAL A 257 -17.45 -14.81 -4.43
CA VAL A 257 -17.20 -13.42 -4.78
C VAL A 257 -16.44 -12.79 -3.64
N ILE A 258 -15.13 -12.56 -3.79
CA ILE A 258 -14.35 -11.79 -2.83
C ILE A 258 -14.29 -10.35 -3.33
N ARG A 259 -14.76 -9.41 -2.52
CA ARG A 259 -14.90 -8.00 -2.89
C ARG A 259 -14.33 -7.12 -1.78
N HIS A 260 -13.28 -6.36 -2.07
CA HIS A 260 -12.94 -5.18 -1.27
C HIS A 260 -13.84 -4.03 -1.71
N ALA A 261 -14.84 -3.72 -0.88
CA ALA A 261 -15.87 -2.75 -1.18
C ALA A 261 -15.44 -1.32 -0.87
N ALA A 262 -16.25 -0.35 -1.31
CA ALA A 262 -15.98 1.08 -1.14
C ALA A 262 -15.94 1.51 0.35
N ASP A 263 -16.50 0.69 1.24
CA ASP A 263 -16.45 0.88 2.70
C ASP A 263 -15.12 0.39 3.32
N GLY A 264 -14.13 0.01 2.51
CA GLY A 264 -12.84 -0.53 2.96
C GLY A 264 -12.91 -1.99 3.43
N LYS A 265 -14.07 -2.63 3.33
CA LYS A 265 -14.30 -3.97 3.88
C LYS A 265 -14.16 -5.05 2.82
N VAL A 266 -13.65 -6.22 3.23
CA VAL A 266 -13.57 -7.39 2.36
C VAL A 266 -14.76 -8.31 2.63
N TYR A 267 -15.48 -8.67 1.56
CA TYR A 267 -16.62 -9.59 1.64
C TYR A 267 -16.36 -10.83 0.79
N GLU A 268 -16.72 -12.00 1.29
CA GLU A 268 -16.84 -13.23 0.52
C GLU A 268 -18.29 -13.71 0.47
N SER A 269 -18.85 -13.84 -0.73
CA SER A 269 -20.22 -14.33 -0.93
C SER A 269 -21.25 -13.56 -0.08
N GLY A 270 -20.99 -12.26 0.13
CA GLY A 270 -21.81 -11.37 0.95
C GLY A 270 -21.54 -11.42 2.46
N GLN A 271 -20.66 -12.31 2.93
CA GLN A 271 -20.20 -12.34 4.32
C GLN A 271 -18.93 -11.52 4.49
N LEU A 272 -18.85 -10.79 5.60
CA LEU A 272 -17.73 -9.94 5.95
C LEU A 272 -16.54 -10.78 6.47
N ILE A 273 -15.32 -10.52 5.97
CA ILE A 273 -14.09 -11.19 6.37
C ILE A 273 -13.22 -10.23 7.19
N SER A 274 -12.77 -10.68 8.37
CA SER A 274 -11.86 -9.91 9.23
C SER A 274 -10.40 -9.97 8.73
N PRO A 275 -9.57 -8.92 8.93
CA PRO A 275 -8.19 -8.85 8.44
C PRO A 275 -7.24 -9.98 8.88
N ASP A 276 -7.47 -10.54 10.06
CA ASP A 276 -6.72 -11.68 10.61
C ASP A 276 -6.97 -12.99 9.85
N GLN A 277 -8.07 -13.08 9.11
CA GLN A 277 -8.45 -14.27 8.33
C GLN A 277 -7.87 -14.30 6.90
N TRP A 278 -7.05 -13.31 6.51
CA TRP A 278 -6.46 -13.25 5.17
C TRP A 278 -5.31 -14.26 5.02
N ALA A 279 -5.40 -15.13 4.02
CA ALA A 279 -4.36 -16.15 3.71
C ALA A 279 -3.42 -15.73 2.56
N PHE A 280 -3.86 -14.79 1.73
CA PHE A 280 -3.14 -14.30 0.57
C PHE A 280 -2.94 -12.81 0.68
N ASP A 281 -1.81 -12.34 0.17
CA ASP A 281 -1.41 -10.95 0.22
C ASP A 281 -1.51 -10.26 -1.15
N ASP A 282 -1.48 -11.03 -2.24
CA ASP A 282 -1.71 -10.51 -3.59
C ASP A 282 -2.34 -11.58 -4.50
N ILE A 283 -2.90 -11.16 -5.63
CA ILE A 283 -3.31 -12.06 -6.70
C ILE A 283 -2.97 -11.49 -8.06
N ALA A 284 -2.83 -12.37 -9.04
CA ALA A 284 -2.71 -12.03 -10.45
C ALA A 284 -3.60 -12.98 -11.26
N CYS A 285 -3.97 -12.58 -12.47
CA CYS A 285 -4.68 -13.46 -13.38
C CYS A 285 -4.17 -13.27 -14.80
N ASN A 286 -4.27 -14.33 -15.59
CA ASN A 286 -4.18 -14.25 -17.04
C ASN A 286 -5.54 -14.58 -17.68
N GLN A 287 -5.55 -15.03 -18.94
CA GLN A 287 -6.79 -15.39 -19.64
C GLN A 287 -7.53 -16.58 -19.04
N THR A 288 -6.78 -17.53 -18.47
CA THR A 288 -7.25 -18.89 -18.19
C THR A 288 -7.13 -19.26 -16.72
N GLN A 289 -6.26 -18.57 -15.97
CA GLN A 289 -5.86 -18.95 -14.62
C GLN A 289 -5.85 -17.76 -13.65
N LEU A 290 -6.15 -18.08 -12.40
CA LEU A 290 -5.99 -17.20 -11.25
C LEU A 290 -4.81 -17.67 -10.42
N PHE A 291 -4.00 -16.72 -9.98
CA PHE A 291 -2.84 -16.93 -9.14
C PHE A 291 -2.94 -16.11 -7.86
N ALA A 292 -2.41 -16.63 -6.77
CA ALA A 292 -2.34 -15.95 -5.50
C ALA A 292 -0.92 -16.01 -4.92
N LEU A 293 -0.50 -14.92 -4.29
CA LEU A 293 0.72 -14.86 -3.50
C LEU A 293 0.34 -15.01 -2.03
N GLY A 294 0.74 -16.12 -1.42
CA GLY A 294 0.49 -16.41 -0.02
C GLY A 294 1.30 -15.52 0.92
N ARG A 295 0.84 -15.44 2.18
CA ARG A 295 1.60 -14.79 3.27
C ARG A 295 2.98 -15.42 3.52
N ASP A 296 3.10 -16.70 3.19
CA ASP A 296 4.35 -17.46 3.19
C ASP A 296 5.29 -17.12 2.02
N GLN A 297 4.90 -16.18 1.14
CA GLN A 297 5.65 -15.74 -0.04
C GLN A 297 5.77 -16.83 -1.12
N THR A 298 4.81 -17.74 -1.12
CA THR A 298 4.66 -18.81 -2.10
C THR A 298 3.61 -18.42 -3.14
N VAL A 299 3.83 -18.76 -4.41
CA VAL A 299 2.85 -18.55 -5.48
C VAL A 299 1.97 -19.79 -5.63
N TYR A 300 0.68 -19.57 -5.72
CA TYR A 300 -0.32 -20.60 -5.87
C TYR A 300 -1.14 -20.39 -7.14
N ARG A 301 -1.36 -21.43 -7.92
CA ARG A 301 -2.36 -21.48 -8.99
C ARG A 301 -3.66 -22.04 -8.46
N MET A 302 -4.76 -21.37 -8.75
CA MET A 302 -6.07 -21.94 -8.51
C MET A 302 -6.37 -23.02 -9.58
N ASN A 303 -6.59 -24.26 -9.16
CA ASN A 303 -7.13 -25.29 -10.04
C ASN A 303 -8.62 -25.45 -9.79
N GLU A 304 -9.36 -25.41 -10.89
CA GLU A 304 -10.77 -25.75 -10.89
C GLU A 304 -10.94 -27.21 -11.29
N SER A 305 -11.66 -27.97 -10.47
CA SER A 305 -12.02 -29.34 -10.78
C SER A 305 -13.51 -29.56 -10.55
N PRO A 306 -14.09 -30.64 -11.11
CA PRO A 306 -15.48 -31.00 -10.82
C PRO A 306 -15.78 -31.22 -9.33
N ASN A 307 -14.76 -31.51 -8.51
CA ASN A 307 -14.90 -31.77 -7.07
C ASN A 307 -14.65 -30.53 -6.20
N GLY A 308 -14.37 -29.37 -6.81
CA GLY A 308 -14.11 -28.11 -6.12
C GLY A 308 -12.81 -27.42 -6.53
N THR A 309 -12.56 -26.28 -5.90
CA THR A 309 -11.34 -25.48 -6.06
C THR A 309 -10.22 -26.03 -5.19
N SER A 310 -9.04 -26.21 -5.77
CA SER A 310 -7.81 -26.49 -5.05
C SER A 310 -6.75 -25.46 -5.41
N TRP A 311 -5.70 -25.37 -4.62
CA TRP A 311 -4.56 -24.52 -4.91
C TRP A 311 -3.33 -25.41 -5.12
N THR A 312 -2.69 -25.27 -6.28
CA THR A 312 -1.40 -25.89 -6.55
C THR A 312 -0.31 -24.89 -6.27
N GLN A 313 0.64 -25.30 -5.44
CA GLN A 313 1.87 -24.56 -5.22
C GLN A 313 2.73 -24.54 -6.49
N LEU A 314 3.15 -23.34 -6.91
CA LEU A 314 4.01 -23.11 -8.07
C LEU A 314 5.44 -22.80 -7.62
N ASP A 315 6.02 -23.66 -6.79
CA ASP A 315 7.37 -23.51 -6.23
C ASP A 315 8.36 -24.51 -6.83
N ARG A 316 8.17 -24.90 -8.10
CA ARG A 316 9.05 -25.86 -8.77
C ARG A 316 10.10 -25.15 -9.63
N GLY A 317 11.21 -25.85 -9.85
CA GLY A 317 12.29 -25.37 -10.70
C GLY A 317 13.11 -24.24 -10.06
N PRO A 318 13.61 -23.26 -10.84
CA PRO A 318 14.51 -22.21 -10.36
C PRO A 318 13.97 -21.32 -9.24
N ILE A 319 12.65 -21.32 -9.00
CA ILE A 319 12.01 -20.49 -7.96
C ILE A 319 11.85 -21.21 -6.62
N ALA A 320 12.08 -22.52 -6.53
CA ALA A 320 11.69 -23.35 -5.38
C ALA A 320 12.21 -22.85 -4.02
N ASP A 321 13.43 -22.35 -3.99
CA ASP A 321 14.07 -21.84 -2.77
C ASP A 321 14.02 -20.30 -2.68
N LYS A 322 13.13 -19.66 -3.44
CA LYS A 322 13.01 -18.21 -3.53
C LYS A 322 11.75 -17.72 -2.86
N LYS A 323 11.90 -16.61 -2.13
CA LYS A 323 10.79 -15.85 -1.58
C LYS A 323 10.26 -14.91 -2.65
N VAL A 324 9.01 -15.11 -3.07
CA VAL A 324 8.34 -14.23 -4.04
C VAL A 324 7.79 -13.01 -3.33
N THR A 325 8.22 -11.83 -3.77
CA THR A 325 7.80 -10.56 -3.20
C THR A 325 6.57 -10.01 -3.90
N MET A 326 6.52 -10.15 -5.22
CA MET A 326 5.45 -9.61 -6.05
C MET A 326 5.09 -10.57 -7.19
N ILE A 327 3.82 -10.56 -7.59
CA ILE A 327 3.36 -11.22 -8.81
C ILE A 327 2.64 -10.23 -9.71
N ALA A 328 2.75 -10.42 -11.02
CA ALA A 328 1.98 -9.66 -11.98
C ALA A 328 1.56 -10.54 -13.15
N GLY A 329 0.35 -10.33 -13.62
CA GLY A 329 -0.18 -10.93 -14.84
C GLY A 329 -1.18 -9.97 -15.46
N ASP A 330 -1.36 -10.06 -16.77
CA ASP A 330 -2.46 -9.38 -17.45
C ASP A 330 -3.27 -10.39 -18.27
N ARG A 331 -4.40 -9.94 -18.82
CA ARG A 331 -5.31 -10.77 -19.61
C ARG A 331 -4.73 -11.26 -20.95
N LEU A 332 -3.46 -11.04 -21.25
CA LEU A 332 -2.81 -11.39 -22.51
C LEU A 332 -1.42 -12.00 -22.30
N SER A 333 -0.82 -11.90 -21.10
CA SER A 333 0.53 -12.35 -20.79
C SER A 333 0.59 -13.47 -19.76
N GLU A 334 1.74 -14.15 -19.72
CA GLU A 334 2.07 -15.15 -18.71
C GLU A 334 2.23 -14.51 -17.32
N LEU A 335 2.18 -15.33 -16.28
CA LEU A 335 2.42 -14.88 -14.91
C LEU A 335 3.89 -14.55 -14.70
N TRP A 336 4.15 -13.39 -14.11
CA TRP A 336 5.47 -12.93 -13.69
C TRP A 336 5.58 -12.94 -12.18
N ALA A 337 6.78 -13.26 -11.69
CA ALA A 337 7.13 -13.15 -10.27
C ALA A 337 8.44 -12.40 -10.10
N LEU A 338 8.47 -11.51 -9.11
CA LEU A 338 9.68 -10.88 -8.60
C LEU A 338 10.04 -11.52 -7.27
N THR A 339 11.31 -11.83 -7.08
CA THR A 339 11.84 -12.47 -5.88
C THR A 339 12.66 -11.52 -5.03
N GLY A 340 12.83 -11.84 -3.75
CA GLY A 340 13.58 -11.01 -2.80
C GLY A 340 15.05 -10.79 -3.16
N ASP A 341 15.67 -11.67 -3.96
CA ASP A 341 17.01 -11.47 -4.51
C ASP A 341 17.02 -10.67 -5.84
N LYS A 342 15.95 -9.90 -6.09
CA LYS A 342 15.79 -9.00 -7.25
C LYS A 342 15.90 -9.72 -8.59
N LYS A 343 15.34 -10.94 -8.68
CA LYS A 343 15.25 -11.71 -9.93
C LYS A 343 13.82 -11.81 -10.41
N LEU A 344 13.68 -11.66 -11.72
CA LEU A 344 12.41 -11.76 -12.42
C LEU A 344 12.25 -13.15 -13.02
N PHE A 345 11.09 -13.75 -12.83
CA PHE A 345 10.73 -15.05 -13.38
C PHE A 345 9.43 -14.95 -14.16
N GLN A 346 9.33 -15.77 -15.20
CA GLN A 346 8.14 -15.95 -16.02
C GLN A 346 7.66 -17.39 -15.88
N TYR A 347 6.39 -17.58 -15.57
CA TYR A 347 5.80 -18.91 -15.46
C TYR A 347 5.37 -19.40 -16.83
N GLN A 348 5.96 -20.51 -17.28
CA GLN A 348 5.67 -21.12 -18.58
C GLN A 348 4.56 -22.16 -18.40
N GLU A 349 3.35 -21.86 -18.88
CA GLU A 349 2.22 -22.77 -18.70
C GLU A 349 2.42 -24.12 -19.40
N ALA A 350 3.11 -24.14 -20.54
CA ALA A 350 3.32 -25.34 -21.34
C ALA A 350 4.20 -26.39 -20.63
N SER A 351 5.17 -25.95 -19.83
CA SER A 351 6.09 -26.80 -19.07
C SER A 351 5.74 -26.92 -17.58
N GLU A 352 4.84 -26.07 -17.08
CA GLU A 352 4.57 -25.89 -15.64
C GLU A 352 5.83 -25.54 -14.82
N GLU A 353 6.75 -24.78 -15.42
CA GLU A 353 8.03 -24.39 -14.81
C GLU A 353 8.26 -22.88 -14.85
N TRP A 354 9.08 -22.39 -13.92
CA TRP A 354 9.55 -21.01 -13.90
C TRP A 354 10.81 -20.84 -14.73
N GLY A 355 10.78 -19.95 -15.71
CA GLY A 355 11.95 -19.48 -16.44
C GLY A 355 12.51 -18.22 -15.81
N LEU A 356 13.84 -18.13 -15.66
CA LEU A 356 14.51 -16.87 -15.32
C LEU A 356 14.37 -15.92 -16.51
N ALA A 357 13.88 -14.71 -16.27
CA ALA A 357 13.73 -13.68 -17.27
C ALA A 357 14.75 -12.56 -17.06
N ALA A 358 15.28 -12.05 -18.17
CA ALA A 358 16.19 -10.91 -18.16
C ALA A 358 15.49 -9.66 -18.69
N LEU A 359 15.82 -8.51 -18.09
CA LEU A 359 15.49 -7.21 -18.64
C LEU A 359 16.48 -6.88 -19.79
N PRO A 360 16.14 -5.90 -20.66
CA PRO A 360 17.02 -5.47 -21.76
C PRO A 360 18.41 -5.05 -21.30
N ASP A 361 18.52 -4.41 -20.13
CA ASP A 361 19.79 -4.16 -19.45
C ASP A 361 20.08 -5.31 -18.45
N PRO A 362 21.12 -6.14 -18.66
CA PRO A 362 21.46 -7.23 -17.75
C PRO A 362 21.93 -6.77 -16.35
N ALA A 363 22.34 -5.50 -16.22
CA ALA A 363 22.76 -4.93 -14.94
C ALA A 363 21.59 -4.31 -14.15
N ALA A 364 20.41 -4.19 -14.77
CA ALA A 364 19.21 -3.67 -14.13
C ALA A 364 18.78 -4.56 -12.97
N LYS A 365 18.44 -3.94 -11.83
CA LYS A 365 17.93 -4.65 -10.67
C LYS A 365 16.45 -4.35 -10.49
N PRO A 366 15.53 -5.25 -10.90
CA PRO A 366 14.11 -5.05 -10.70
C PRO A 366 13.78 -5.00 -9.20
N ILE A 367 13.00 -4.00 -8.80
CA ILE A 367 12.56 -3.80 -7.42
C ILE A 367 11.04 -3.73 -7.29
N ASP A 368 10.34 -3.59 -8.42
CA ASP A 368 8.90 -3.41 -8.45
C ASP A 368 8.33 -4.05 -9.72
N LEU A 369 7.24 -4.81 -9.57
CA LEU A 369 6.57 -5.54 -10.64
C LEU A 369 5.06 -5.31 -10.53
N ARG A 370 4.43 -4.72 -11.54
CA ARG A 370 2.99 -4.36 -11.51
C ARG A 370 2.30 -4.51 -12.85
N THR A 371 0.99 -4.71 -12.83
CA THR A 371 0.14 -4.60 -14.02
C THR A 371 -0.46 -3.20 -14.14
N LEU A 372 0.07 -2.37 -15.05
CA LEU A 372 -0.42 -1.01 -15.33
C LEU A 372 -1.03 -0.98 -16.73
N ALA A 373 -2.25 -0.42 -16.85
CA ALA A 373 -2.96 -0.32 -18.13
C ALA A 373 -3.00 -1.65 -18.94
N ASN A 374 -3.25 -2.77 -18.25
CA ASN A 374 -3.27 -4.13 -18.81
C ASN A 374 -1.95 -4.61 -19.42
N ARG A 375 -0.82 -4.08 -18.98
CA ARG A 375 0.51 -4.55 -19.34
C ARG A 375 1.35 -4.75 -18.09
N VAL A 376 2.29 -5.69 -18.14
CA VAL A 376 3.26 -5.89 -17.06
C VAL A 376 4.37 -4.84 -17.17
N HIS A 377 4.67 -4.20 -16.04
CA HIS A 377 5.70 -3.19 -15.90
C HIS A 377 6.68 -3.59 -14.80
N VAL A 378 7.95 -3.28 -15.02
CA VAL A 378 9.02 -3.42 -14.04
C VAL A 378 9.66 -2.05 -13.79
N THR A 379 9.94 -1.74 -12.53
CA THR A 379 10.80 -0.62 -12.14
C THR A 379 12.08 -1.13 -11.52
N THR A 380 13.20 -0.49 -11.85
CA THR A 380 14.53 -0.81 -11.32
C THR A 380 14.95 0.12 -10.18
N ASP A 381 16.02 -0.26 -9.47
CA ASP A 381 16.58 0.49 -8.34
C ASP A 381 17.09 1.91 -8.68
N ASP A 382 17.38 2.18 -9.95
CA ASP A 382 17.72 3.50 -10.46
C ASP A 382 16.53 4.27 -11.06
N GLY A 383 15.31 3.71 -10.96
CA GLY A 383 14.07 4.34 -11.41
C GLY A 383 13.73 4.11 -12.89
N ARG A 384 14.57 3.42 -13.67
CA ARG A 384 14.22 3.02 -15.04
C ARG A 384 13.00 2.11 -15.04
N GLY A 385 12.23 2.19 -16.13
CA GLY A 385 11.00 1.44 -16.30
C GLY A 385 11.06 0.57 -17.54
N TYR A 386 10.67 -0.69 -17.41
CA TYR A 386 10.47 -1.59 -18.53
C TYR A 386 9.00 -1.97 -18.63
N ARG A 387 8.53 -2.16 -19.86
CA ARG A 387 7.18 -2.64 -20.16
C ARG A 387 7.29 -3.90 -20.99
N HIS A 388 6.58 -4.94 -20.58
CA HIS A 388 6.49 -6.17 -21.34
C HIS A 388 5.46 -6.04 -22.45
N ASP A 389 5.84 -6.48 -23.65
CA ASP A 389 4.96 -6.67 -24.80
C ASP A 389 4.95 -8.17 -25.14
N PRO A 390 3.79 -8.85 -25.19
CA PRO A 390 3.74 -10.29 -25.44
C PRO A 390 4.41 -10.74 -26.74
N GLU A 391 4.43 -9.89 -27.77
CA GLU A 391 5.01 -10.23 -29.08
C GLU A 391 6.48 -9.85 -29.18
N ASN A 392 6.88 -8.76 -28.51
CA ASN A 392 8.19 -8.13 -28.70
C ASN A 392 9.10 -8.21 -27.46
N GLY A 393 8.63 -8.78 -26.35
CA GLY A 393 9.36 -8.89 -25.09
C GLY A 393 9.44 -7.57 -24.32
N TRP A 394 10.49 -7.40 -23.53
CA TRP A 394 10.69 -6.19 -22.74
C TRP A 394 11.20 -5.03 -23.60
N ALA A 395 10.53 -3.88 -23.48
CA ALA A 395 10.97 -2.62 -24.05
C ALA A 395 11.11 -1.57 -22.95
N ASP A 396 11.95 -0.56 -23.20
CA ASP A 396 11.98 0.63 -22.36
C ASP A 396 10.58 1.23 -22.31
N ALA A 397 10.09 1.42 -21.09
CA ALA A 397 8.85 2.15 -20.89
C ALA A 397 9.06 3.64 -21.14
N PHE A 398 10.32 4.11 -21.03
CA PHE A 398 10.84 5.45 -21.35
C PHE A 398 12.35 5.39 -21.62
#